data_AF-A0A961TLL5-F1
#
_entry.id   AF-A0A961TLL5-F1
#
_cell.length_a   1.000
_cell.length_b   1.000
_cell.length_c   1.000
_cell.angle_alpha   90.00
_cell.angle_beta   90.00
_cell.angle_gamma   90.00
#
_symmetry.space_group_name_H-M   'P 1'
#
loop_
_entity.id
_entity.type
_entity.pdbx_description
1 polymer ?
#
loop_
_entity_poly.entity_id
_entity_poly.type
_entity_poly.pdbx_seq_one_letter_code
_entity_poly.pdbx_strand_id
1 'polypeptide(L)' 'RFASDIEHYVNWTLRLVMANGDFEWTAQCADDWHQAWDGWVRTRYEQKAIREGRPPAYFIFKRR' A
#
# COMPACT_ATOMS: atom_id res chain seq x y z
N ARG A 1 -4.94 -6.72 2.45
CA ARG A 1 -4.22 -6.01 1.38
C ARG A 1 -4.81 -4.62 1.25
N PHE A 2 -4.01 -3.62 0.88
CA PHE A 2 -4.40 -2.21 0.77
C PHE A 2 -3.58 -1.55 -0.33
N ALA A 3 -4.15 -0.55 -1.02
CA ALA A 3 -3.44 0.24 -2.03
C ALA A 3 -3.94 1.70 -2.00
N SER A 4 -3.03 2.66 -2.09
CA SER A 4 -3.38 4.09 -2.14
C SER A 4 -2.23 4.92 -2.72
N ASP A 5 -2.59 5.96 -3.48
CA ASP A 5 -1.70 7.01 -4.02
C ASP A 5 -1.73 8.32 -3.21
N ILE A 6 -2.38 8.30 -2.05
CA ILE A 6 -2.50 9.45 -1.14
C ILE A 6 -1.65 9.19 0.10
N GLU A 7 -0.52 9.88 0.20
CA GLU A 7 0.50 9.71 1.25
C GLU A 7 -0.07 9.71 2.68
N HIS A 8 -0.94 10.68 3.00
CA HIS A 8 -1.52 10.76 4.34
C HIS A 8 -2.32 9.49 4.71
N TYR A 9 -3.01 8.91 3.73
CA TYR A 9 -3.84 7.72 3.89
C TYR A 9 -3.00 6.46 4.01
N VAL A 10 -1.90 6.39 3.25
CA VAL A 10 -0.89 5.34 3.37
C VAL A 10 -0.33 5.31 4.78
N ASN A 11 0.16 6.45 5.28
CA ASN A 11 0.75 6.57 6.61
C ASN A 11 -0.24 6.25 7.74
N TRP A 12 -1.46 6.79 7.64
CA TRP A 12 -2.51 6.52 8.63
C TRP A 12 -2.89 5.04 8.66
N THR A 13 -3.07 4.42 7.50
CA THR A 13 -3.46 2.99 7.40
C THR A 13 -2.38 2.11 8.00
N LEU A 14 -1.10 2.35 7.67
CA LEU A 14 0.00 1.56 8.23
C LEU A 14 0.01 1.66 9.76
N ARG A 15 -0.08 2.88 10.31
CA ARG A 15 -0.10 3.08 11.77
C ARG A 15 -1.28 2.37 12.43
N LEU A 16 -2.47 2.47 11.84
CA LEU A 16 -3.68 1.85 12.38
C LEU A 16 -3.57 0.31 12.37
N VAL A 17 -3.14 -0.28 11.26
CA VAL A 17 -3.02 -1.73 11.12
C VAL A 17 -1.91 -2.27 12.01
N MET A 18 -0.77 -1.59 12.11
CA MET A 18 0.32 -2.01 13.00
C MET A 18 -0.01 -1.89 14.48
N ALA A 19 -0.92 -0.99 14.86
CA ALA A 19 -1.45 -0.91 16.22
C ALA A 19 -2.49 -2.01 16.51
N ASN A 20 -3.08 -2.61 15.47
CA ASN A 20 -4.01 -3.71 15.59
C ASN A 20 -3.23 -5.04 15.59
N GLY A 21 -3.16 -5.70 16.75
CA GLY A 21 -2.36 -6.92 16.95
C GLY A 21 -2.77 -8.14 16.11
N ASP A 22 -3.86 -8.04 15.36
CA ASP A 22 -4.41 -9.08 14.48
C ASP A 22 -3.69 -9.21 13.13
N PHE A 23 -2.78 -8.29 12.81
CA PHE A 23 -2.11 -8.24 11.51
C PHE A 23 -0.59 -8.21 11.62
N GLU A 24 0.07 -8.88 10.67
CA GLU A 24 1.52 -8.89 10.52
C GLU A 24 1.92 -8.20 9.23
N TRP A 25 2.87 -7.27 9.34
CA TRP A 25 3.53 -6.63 8.20
C TRP A 25 4.40 -7.64 7.46
N THR A 26 4.22 -7.75 6.14
CA THR A 26 4.94 -8.75 5.33
C THR A 26 6.11 -8.18 4.53
N ALA A 27 6.24 -6.85 4.42
CA ALA A 27 7.27 -6.24 3.59
C ALA A 27 8.64 -6.31 4.28
N GLN A 28 9.65 -6.76 3.56
CA GLN A 28 11.04 -6.88 4.01
C GLN A 28 11.93 -5.79 3.40
N CYS A 29 11.53 -5.25 2.25
CA CYS A 29 12.21 -4.15 1.57
C CYS A 29 11.22 -3.09 1.05
N ALA A 30 11.77 -2.02 0.45
CA ALA A 30 10.95 -0.95 -0.11
C ALA A 30 10.10 -1.42 -1.31
N ASP A 31 10.66 -2.30 -2.15
CA ASP A 31 9.98 -2.78 -3.35
C ASP A 31 8.71 -3.57 -3.02
N ASP A 32 8.70 -4.30 -1.90
CA ASP A 32 7.55 -5.08 -1.44
C ASP A 32 6.28 -4.24 -1.18
N TRP A 33 6.43 -2.91 -1.00
CA TRP A 33 5.30 -1.99 -0.85
C TRP A 33 5.22 -0.88 -1.89
N HIS A 34 6.21 -0.75 -2.78
CA HIS A 34 6.14 0.09 -3.98
C HIS A 34 5.62 -0.66 -5.20
N GLN A 35 5.72 -1.98 -5.22
CA GLN A 35 5.24 -2.82 -6.31
C GLN A 35 3.92 -3.47 -5.95
N ALA A 36 3.01 -3.51 -6.92
CA ALA A 36 1.78 -4.25 -6.76
C ALA A 36 2.07 -5.75 -6.93
N TRP A 37 1.60 -6.57 -6.00
CA TRP A 37 0.48 -7.45 -6.33
C TRP A 37 0.41 -8.13 -7.71
N ASP A 38 0.78 -9.40 -7.84
CA ASP A 38 0.44 -10.17 -9.04
C ASP A 38 -1.07 -10.11 -9.35
N GLY A 39 -1.40 -9.73 -10.59
CA GLY A 39 -2.77 -9.56 -11.06
C GLY A 39 -3.43 -8.25 -10.66
N TRP A 40 -2.71 -7.29 -10.06
CA TRP A 40 -3.26 -5.96 -9.79
C TRP A 40 -3.57 -5.20 -11.08
N VAL A 41 -4.81 -4.74 -11.20
CA VAL A 41 -5.24 -3.87 -12.29
C VAL A 41 -5.21 -2.43 -11.80
N ARG A 42 -4.35 -1.61 -12.42
CA ARG A 42 -4.22 -0.19 -12.07
C ARG A 42 -5.54 0.54 -12.27
N THR A 43 -5.90 1.38 -11.31
CA THR A 43 -7.08 2.23 -11.43
C THR A 43 -6.78 3.49 -12.27
N ARG A 44 -7.83 4.16 -12.75
CA ARG A 44 -7.70 5.48 -13.42
C ARG A 44 -7.05 6.53 -12.50
N TYR A 45 -7.34 6.48 -11.20
CA TYR A 45 -6.78 7.41 -10.22
C TYR A 45 -5.30 7.14 -9.98
N GLU A 46 -4.91 5.88 -9.91
CA GLU A 46 -3.51 5.48 -9.80
C GLU A 46 -2.69 5.97 -11.01
N GLN A 47 -3.21 5.77 -12.23
CA GLN A 47 -2.58 6.30 -13.44
C GLN A 47 -2.50 7.84 -13.47
N LYS A 48 -3.48 8.52 -12.88
CA LYS A 48 -3.45 9.99 -12.72
C LYS A 48 -2.36 10.38 -11.72
N ALA A 49 -2.29 9.69 -10.58
CA ALA A 49 -1.34 9.98 -9.52
C ALA A 49 0.11 9.79 -9.96
N ILE A 50 0.40 8.71 -10.68
CA ILE A 50 1.73 8.48 -11.27
C ILE A 50 2.13 9.63 -12.21
N ARG A 51 1.20 10.12 -13.05
CA ARG A 51 1.43 11.28 -13.92
C ARG A 51 1.68 12.57 -13.14
N GLU A 52 1.11 12.70 -11.95
CA GLU A 52 1.30 13.83 -11.04
C GLU A 52 2.51 13.64 -10.10
N GLY A 53 3.32 12.60 -10.29
CA GLY A 53 4.51 12.33 -9.48
C GLY A 53 4.22 11.77 -8.09
N ARG A 54 3.00 11.26 -7.86
CA ARG A 54 2.59 10.63 -6.60
C ARG A 54 2.66 9.11 -6.76
N PRO A 55 3.68 8.43 -6.20
CA PRO A 55 3.80 6.98 -6.30
C PRO A 55 2.74 6.30 -5.44
N PRO A 56 2.04 5.27 -5.95
CA PRO A 56 1.15 4.45 -5.13
C PRO A 56 1.95 3.55 -4.17
N ALA A 57 1.35 3.24 -3.04
CA ALA A 57 1.82 2.25 -2.09
C ALA A 57 0.86 1.05 -2.04
N TYR A 58 1.41 -0.14 -1.89
CA TYR A 58 0.70 -1.41 -1.83
C TYR A 58 1.09 -2.16 -0.57
N PHE A 59 0.15 -2.38 0.33
CA PHE A 59 0.41 -3.11 1.57
C PHE A 59 -0.22 -4.48 1.55
N ILE A 60 0.59 -5.49 1.87
CA ILE A 60 0.14 -6.84 2.15
C ILE A 60 0.33 -7.05 3.66
N PHE A 61 -0.73 -7.55 4.28
CA PHE A 61 -0.74 -7.93 5.68
C PHE A 61 -1.20 -9.37 5.76
N LYS A 62 -0.63 -10.12 6.69
CA LYS A 62 -1.09 -11.46 7.05
C LYS A 62 -1.95 -11.34 8.31
N ARG A 63 -3.12 -11.96 8.33
CA ARG A 63 -3.91 -12.07 9.57
C ARG A 63 -3.28 -13.12 10.47
N ARG A 64 -3.20 -12.83 11.77
CA ARG A 64 -2.85 -13.81 12.79
C ARG A 64 -3.94 -14.87 12.98
#